data_AF-A0A832QFK8-F1
#
_entry.id   AF-A0A832QFK8-F1
#
_cell.length_a   1.000
_cell.length_b   1.000
_cell.length_c   1.000
_cell.angle_alpha   90.00
_cell.angle_beta   90.00
_cell.angle_gamma   90.00
#
_symmetry.space_group_name_H-M   'P 1'
#
loop_
_entity.id
_entity.type
_entity.pdbx_description
1 polymer ?
#
loop_
_entity_poly.entity_id
_entity_poly.type
_entity_poly.pdbx_seq_one_letter_code
_entity_poly.pdbx_strand_id
1 'polypeptide(L)'
;MKFFLITILTSLFSVSFLYYLLNNPNFLPTLSSGEVNWINFVVFITLSVVLIFSLLILMLYLIFKITRKEISHRERVVHSLKMGGSITFGLLIVFLLHIFQVLNFFWGLGILVIVLFLIFVV
;
A
#
# COMPACT_ATOMS: atom_id res chain seq x y z
N MET A 1 -16.68 -8.68 -11.36
CA MET A 1 -15.61 -9.64 -11.74
C MET A 1 -14.35 -8.97 -12.26
N LYS A 2 -14.42 -8.09 -13.29
CA LYS A 2 -13.25 -7.40 -13.86
C LYS A 2 -12.33 -6.75 -12.81
N PHE A 3 -12.89 -5.98 -11.89
CA PHE A 3 -12.14 -5.34 -10.81
C PHE A 3 -11.32 -6.32 -9.97
N PHE A 4 -11.96 -7.38 -9.46
CA PHE A 4 -11.32 -8.40 -8.63
C PHE A 4 -10.18 -9.12 -9.36
N LEU A 5 -10.40 -9.49 -10.62
CA LEU A 5 -9.38 -10.11 -11.46
C LEU A 5 -8.18 -9.18 -11.66
N ILE A 6 -8.42 -7.91 -12.01
CA ILE A 6 -7.36 -6.91 -12.21
C ILE A 6 -6.57 -6.73 -10.92
N THR A 7 -7.23 -6.55 -9.77
CA THR A 7 -6.55 -6.37 -8.48
C THR A 7 -5.70 -7.58 -8.09
N ILE A 8 -6.18 -8.81 -8.35
CA ILE A 8 -5.40 -10.03 -8.11
C ILE A 8 -4.18 -10.08 -9.03
N LEU A 9 -4.37 -9.85 -10.34
CA LEU A 9 -3.28 -9.86 -11.29
C LEU A 9 -2.22 -8.81 -10.95
N THR A 10 -2.64 -7.60 -10.57
CA THR A 10 -1.75 -6.55 -10.08
C THR A 10 -0.97 -7.01 -8.84
N SER A 11 -1.65 -7.63 -7.86
CA SER A 11 -0.97 -8.13 -6.66
C SER A 11 0.04 -9.24 -6.97
N LEU A 12 -0.32 -10.20 -7.81
CA LEU A 12 0.56 -11.30 -8.23
C LEU A 12 1.76 -10.78 -9.01
N PHE A 13 1.53 -9.83 -9.91
CA PHE A 13 2.59 -9.15 -10.66
C PHE A 13 3.57 -8.46 -9.70
N SER A 14 3.08 -7.66 -8.76
CA SER A 14 3.92 -6.96 -7.78
C SER A 14 4.70 -7.91 -6.89
N VAL A 15 4.08 -8.98 -6.36
CA VAL A 15 4.79 -10.00 -5.57
C VAL A 15 5.86 -10.70 -6.39
N SER A 16 5.53 -11.10 -7.62
CA SER A 16 6.46 -11.86 -8.47
C SER A 16 7.66 -11.01 -8.88
N PHE A 17 7.44 -9.73 -9.22
CA PHE A 17 8.51 -8.80 -9.53
C PHE A 17 9.36 -8.45 -8.32
N LEU A 18 8.76 -8.20 -7.15
CA LEU A 18 9.52 -7.99 -5.91
C LEU A 18 10.37 -9.21 -5.58
N TYR A 19 9.81 -10.42 -5.69
CA TYR A 19 10.53 -11.67 -5.45
C TYR A 19 11.68 -11.85 -6.43
N TYR A 20 11.46 -11.60 -7.72
CA TYR A 20 12.51 -11.65 -8.74
C TYR A 20 13.63 -10.65 -8.44
N LEU A 21 13.27 -9.41 -8.13
CA LEU A 21 14.22 -8.34 -7.83
C LEU A 21 15.03 -8.64 -6.56
N LEU A 22 14.39 -9.07 -5.47
CA LEU A 22 15.10 -9.38 -4.21
C LEU A 22 16.04 -10.58 -4.32
N ASN A 23 15.85 -11.47 -5.30
CA ASN A 23 16.78 -12.55 -5.61
C ASN A 23 17.92 -12.14 -6.55
N ASN A 24 17.88 -10.93 -7.11
CA ASN A 24 18.94 -10.41 -7.96
C ASN A 24 20.02 -9.74 -7.09
N PRO A 25 21.28 -10.21 -7.11
CA PRO A 25 22.34 -9.63 -6.29
C PRO A 25 22.65 -8.16 -6.62
N ASN A 26 22.29 -7.69 -7.82
CA ASN A 26 22.48 -6.29 -8.22
C ASN A 26 21.32 -5.37 -7.77
N PHE A 27 20.24 -5.94 -7.24
CA PHE A 27 19.09 -5.18 -6.76
C PHE A 27 19.08 -5.15 -5.24
N LEU A 28 20.01 -4.39 -4.67
CA LEU A 28 20.00 -4.04 -3.27
C LEU A 28 19.58 -2.58 -3.11
N PRO A 29 18.63 -2.26 -2.22
CA PRO A 29 18.24 -0.88 -1.93
C PRO A 29 19.33 -0.13 -1.15
N THR A 30 20.29 -0.86 -0.56
CA THR A 30 21.43 -0.34 0.19
C THR A 30 22.73 -0.90 -0.35
N LEU A 31 23.71 -0.04 -0.56
CA LEU A 31 25.08 -0.39 -0.97
C LEU A 31 25.87 -0.95 0.21
N SER A 32 26.99 -1.62 -0.07
CA SER A 32 27.93 -2.12 0.94
C SER A 32 28.57 -1.00 1.78
N SER A 33 28.61 0.23 1.24
CA SER A 33 29.02 1.45 1.95
C SER A 33 27.97 1.97 2.94
N GLY A 34 26.76 1.39 2.98
CA GLY A 34 25.63 1.89 3.76
C GLY A 34 24.81 2.99 3.07
N GLU A 35 25.23 3.44 1.89
CA GLU A 35 24.50 4.43 1.10
C GLU A 35 23.24 3.83 0.43
N VAL A 36 22.21 4.66 0.23
CA VAL A 36 20.96 4.24 -0.43
C VAL A 36 21.13 4.28 -1.94
N ASN A 37 20.86 3.15 -2.60
CA ASN A 37 20.70 3.15 -4.05
C ASN A 37 19.29 3.65 -4.39
N TRP A 38 19.16 4.95 -4.66
CA TRP A 38 17.87 5.62 -4.86
C TRP A 38 17.01 4.99 -5.96
N ILE A 39 17.61 4.48 -7.03
CA ILE A 39 16.86 3.85 -8.14
C ILE A 39 16.21 2.56 -7.63
N ASN A 40 17.01 1.66 -7.05
CA ASN A 40 16.51 0.39 -6.52
C ASN A 40 15.50 0.61 -5.39
N PHE A 41 15.77 1.61 -4.54
CA PHE A 41 14.89 1.99 -3.44
C PHE A 41 13.52 2.48 -3.92
N VAL A 42 13.49 3.39 -4.90
CA VAL A 42 12.23 3.91 -5.48
C VAL A 42 11.44 2.78 -6.16
N VAL A 43 12.10 1.89 -6.91
CA VAL A 43 11.44 0.72 -7.52
C VAL A 43 10.86 -0.20 -6.45
N PHE A 44 11.63 -0.52 -5.41
CA PHE A 44 11.20 -1.36 -4.31
C PHE A 44 9.98 -0.78 -3.58
N ILE A 45 10.02 0.51 -3.23
CA ILE A 45 8.91 1.20 -2.59
C ILE A 45 7.69 1.22 -3.50
N THR A 46 7.86 1.55 -4.77
CA THR A 46 6.73 1.64 -5.72
C THR A 46 6.01 0.30 -5.83
N LEU A 47 6.76 -0.79 -6.02
CA LEU A 47 6.16 -2.12 -6.08
C LEU A 47 5.53 -2.56 -4.75
N SER A 48 6.14 -2.20 -3.62
CA SER A 48 5.60 -2.48 -2.28
C SER A 48 4.30 -1.71 -2.03
N VAL A 49 4.22 -0.45 -2.44
CA VAL A 49 3.03 0.39 -2.34
C VAL A 49 1.91 -0.17 -3.22
N VAL A 50 2.20 -0.54 -4.47
CA VAL A 50 1.21 -1.17 -5.37
C VAL A 50 0.71 -2.50 -4.79
N LEU A 51 1.60 -3.29 -4.19
CA LEU A 51 1.23 -4.54 -3.53
C LEU A 51 0.30 -4.30 -2.34
N ILE A 52 0.68 -3.42 -1.41
CA ILE A 52 -0.12 -3.09 -0.22
C ILE A 52 -1.48 -2.53 -0.64
N PHE A 53 -1.49 -1.59 -1.59
CA PHE A 53 -2.71 -0.98 -2.12
C PHE A 53 -3.66 -2.02 -2.72
N SER A 54 -3.15 -2.91 -3.58
CA SER A 54 -3.96 -3.94 -4.24
C SER A 54 -4.53 -4.96 -3.25
N LEU A 55 -3.74 -5.42 -2.29
CA LEU A 55 -4.19 -6.31 -1.22
C LEU A 55 -5.24 -5.66 -0.33
N LEU A 56 -5.00 -4.42 0.08
CA LEU A 56 -5.87 -3.69 0.99
C LEU A 56 -7.22 -3.37 0.33
N ILE A 57 -7.23 -2.96 -0.94
CA ILE A 57 -8.46 -2.77 -1.70
C ILE A 57 -9.25 -4.06 -1.85
N LEU A 58 -8.57 -5.18 -2.14
CA LEU A 58 -9.21 -6.48 -2.27
C LEU A 58 -9.87 -6.88 -0.95
N MET A 59 -9.16 -6.70 0.17
CA MET A 59 -9.69 -6.93 1.52
C MET A 59 -10.91 -6.06 1.81
N LEU A 60 -10.84 -4.74 1.58
CA LEU A 60 -11.96 -3.81 1.79
C LEU A 60 -13.17 -4.15 0.92
N TYR A 61 -12.94 -4.50 -0.35
CA TYR A 61 -14.01 -4.91 -1.25
C TYR A 61 -14.72 -6.17 -0.74
N LEU A 62 -13.97 -7.16 -0.25
CA LEU A 62 -14.53 -8.38 0.35
C LEU A 62 -15.30 -8.08 1.63
N ILE A 63 -14.77 -7.24 2.52
CA ILE A 63 -15.45 -6.78 3.73
C ILE A 63 -16.79 -6.15 3.35
N PHE A 64 -16.82 -5.17 2.44
CA PHE A 64 -18.05 -4.53 2.02
C PHE A 64 -19.01 -5.48 1.29
N LYS A 65 -18.49 -6.48 0.57
CA LYS A 65 -19.33 -7.50 -0.07
C LYS A 65 -20.05 -8.37 0.97
N ILE A 66 -19.41 -8.64 2.10
CA ILE A 66 -19.97 -9.47 3.18
C ILE A 66 -20.91 -8.63 4.06
N THR A 67 -20.49 -7.44 4.50
CA THR A 67 -21.20 -6.62 5.49
C THR A 67 -22.29 -5.73 4.90
N ARG A 68 -22.10 -5.22 3.67
CA ARG A 68 -23.02 -4.25 3.02
C ARG A 68 -23.55 -4.78 1.69
N LYS A 69 -24.44 -5.77 1.79
CA LYS A 69 -25.02 -6.47 0.62
C LYS A 69 -25.88 -5.57 -0.28
N GLU A 70 -26.47 -4.52 0.28
CA GLU A 70 -27.38 -3.59 -0.42
C GLU A 70 -26.64 -2.60 -1.34
N ILE A 71 -25.34 -2.37 -1.12
CA ILE A 71 -24.55 -1.43 -1.92
C ILE A 71 -24.32 -1.98 -3.33
N SER A 72 -24.50 -1.13 -4.34
CA SER A 72 -24.27 -1.50 -5.73
C SER A 72 -22.80 -1.89 -5.97
N HIS A 73 -22.54 -2.73 -6.98
CA HIS A 73 -21.18 -3.16 -7.28
C HIS A 73 -20.23 -1.97 -7.56
N ARG A 74 -20.70 -0.94 -8.26
CA ARG A 74 -19.90 0.23 -8.63
C ARG A 74 -19.50 1.04 -7.41
N GLU A 75 -20.45 1.33 -6.52
CA GLU A 75 -20.18 2.07 -5.28
C GLU A 75 -19.21 1.31 -4.38
N ARG A 76 -19.36 -0.02 -4.27
CA ARG A 76 -18.43 -0.85 -3.50
C ARG A 76 -16.98 -0.72 -3.99
N VAL A 77 -16.78 -0.70 -5.31
CA VAL A 77 -15.45 -0.51 -5.92
C VAL A 77 -14.90 0.88 -5.59
N VAL A 78 -15.70 1.94 -5.78
CA VAL A 78 -15.27 3.31 -5.52
C VAL A 78 -14.93 3.51 -4.04
N HIS A 79 -15.75 3.00 -3.13
CA HIS A 79 -15.48 3.08 -1.69
C HIS A 79 -14.20 2.34 -1.29
N SER A 80 -13.98 1.14 -1.85
CA SER A 80 -12.76 0.37 -1.58
C SER A 80 -11.52 1.09 -2.08
N LEU A 81 -11.57 1.67 -3.29
CA LEU A 81 -10.50 2.47 -3.87
C LEU A 81 -10.21 3.73 -3.04
N LYS A 82 -11.26 4.47 -2.65
CA LYS A 82 -11.12 5.70 -1.86
C LYS A 82 -10.49 5.40 -0.50
N MET A 83 -11.05 4.44 0.25
CA MET A 83 -10.51 4.07 1.56
C MET A 83 -9.11 3.48 1.45
N GLY A 84 -8.89 2.59 0.49
CA GLY A 84 -7.59 1.96 0.33
C GLY A 84 -6.51 2.93 -0.12
N GLY A 85 -6.87 3.92 -0.94
CA GLY A 85 -6.00 5.02 -1.35
C GLY A 85 -5.61 5.88 -0.16
N SER A 86 -6.57 6.31 0.65
CA SER A 86 -6.30 7.10 1.86
C SER A 86 -5.37 6.39 2.84
N ILE A 87 -5.60 5.10 3.11
CA ILE A 87 -4.75 4.32 4.02
C ILE A 87 -3.34 4.14 3.44
N THR A 88 -3.22 3.75 2.18
CA THR A 88 -1.92 3.51 1.54
C THR A 88 -1.11 4.80 1.44
N PHE A 89 -1.76 5.90 1.06
CA PHE A 89 -1.11 7.21 0.99
C PHE A 89 -0.65 7.68 2.37
N GLY A 90 -1.47 7.49 3.39
CA GLY A 90 -1.09 7.78 4.77
C GLY A 90 0.10 6.94 5.25
N LEU A 91 0.13 5.65 4.93
CA LEU A 91 1.29 4.78 5.21
C LEU A 91 2.55 5.26 4.46
N LEU A 92 2.41 5.70 3.21
CA LEU A 92 3.53 6.27 2.44
C LEU A 92 4.09 7.52 3.11
N ILE A 93 3.23 8.42 3.61
CA ILE A 93 3.67 9.61 4.35
C ILE A 93 4.42 9.21 5.63
N VAL A 94 3.86 8.30 6.43
CA VAL A 94 4.50 7.83 7.66
C VAL A 94 5.88 7.24 7.36
N PHE A 95 5.97 6.44 6.30
CA PHE A 95 7.23 5.83 5.88
C PHE A 95 8.26 6.88 5.42
N LEU A 96 7.86 7.88 4.64
CA LEU A 96 8.74 8.98 4.24
C LEU A 96 9.23 9.79 5.44
N LEU A 97 8.34 10.14 6.38
CA LEU A 97 8.71 10.86 7.60
C LEU A 97 9.70 10.06 8.46
N HIS A 98 9.56 8.73 8.46
CA HIS A 98 10.50 7.85 9.15
C HIS A 98 11.88 7.85 8.50
N ILE A 99 11.96 7.78 7.18
CA ILE A 99 13.23 7.83 6.43
C ILE A 99 13.97 9.15 6.68
N PHE A 100 13.24 10.27 6.68
CA PHE A 100 13.81 11.59 6.98
C PHE A 100 14.10 11.82 8.47
N GLN A 101 13.95 10.79 9.31
CA GLN A 101 14.16 10.82 10.76
C GLN A 101 13.34 11.89 11.48
N VAL A 102 12.27 12.40 10.85
CA VAL A 102 11.36 13.40 11.42
C VAL A 102 10.52 12.76 12.52
N LEU A 103 10.13 11.50 12.34
CA LEU A 103 9.26 10.78 13.26
C LEU A 103 9.63 9.30 13.36
N ASN A 104 9.52 8.73 14.56
CA ASN A 104 9.62 7.30 14.74
C ASN A 104 8.41 6.60 14.09
N PHE A 105 8.65 5.46 13.42
CA PHE A 105 7.64 4.72 12.69
C PHE A 105 6.37 4.40 13.50
N PHE A 106 6.52 3.98 14.76
CA PHE A 106 5.37 3.65 15.61
C PHE A 106 4.53 4.87 15.98
N TRP A 107 5.18 6.01 16.23
CA TRP A 107 4.49 7.27 16.46
C TRP A 107 3.76 7.75 15.21
N GLY A 108 4.37 7.58 14.03
CA GLY A 108 3.73 7.87 12.75
C GLY A 108 2.48 7.03 12.51
N LEU A 109 2.51 5.74 12.82
CA LEU A 109 1.33 4.89 12.77
C LEU A 109 0.22 5.37 13.71
N GLY A 110 0.57 5.82 14.93
CA GLY A 110 -0.39 6.38 15.87
C GLY A 110 -1.10 7.63 15.32
N ILE A 111 -0.34 8.56 14.75
CA ILE A 111 -0.90 9.76 14.10
C ILE A 111 -1.78 9.36 12.92
N LEU A 112 -1.34 8.41 12.09
CA LEU A 112 -2.12 7.94 10.95
C LEU A 112 -3.48 7.41 11.37
N VAL A 113 -3.55 6.60 12.44
CA VAL A 113 -4.82 6.07 12.95
C VAL A 113 -5.76 7.21 13.36
N ILE A 114 -5.26 8.20 14.11
CA ILE A 114 -6.06 9.36 14.53
C ILE A 114 -6.60 10.13 13.32
N VAL A 115 -5.75 10.39 12.32
CA VAL A 115 -6.15 11.11 11.10
C VAL A 115 -7.20 10.33 10.32
N LEU A 116 -7.05 9.00 10.17
CA LEU A 116 -8.04 8.17 9.50
C LEU A 116 -9.37 8.17 10.24
N PHE A 117 -9.36 8.13 11.57
CA PHE A 117 -10.59 8.29 12.36
C PHE A 117 -11.25 9.64 12.08
N LEU A 118 -10.52 10.74 12.09
CA LEU A 118 -11.09 12.06 11.80
C LEU A 118 -11.68 12.17 10.39
N ILE A 119 -11.06 11.55 9.38
CA ILE A 119 -11.52 11.58 7.97
C ILE A 119 -12.75 10.69 7.74
N PHE A 120 -12.89 9.59 8.47
CA PHE A 120 -13.97 8.62 8.25
C PHE A 120 -15.13 8.72 9.23
N VAL A 121 -14.93 9.35 10.39
CA VAL A 121 -16.00 9.59 11.38
C VAL A 121 -16.78 10.87 11.07
N VAL A 122 -16.12 11.91 10.54
CA VAL A 122 -16.74 13.17 10.09
C VAL A 122 -17.25 13.02 8.66
#